data_AF-I4HPJ8-F1
#
_entry.id   AF-I4HPJ8-F1
#
_cell.length_a   1.000
_cell.length_b   1.000
_cell.length_c   1.000
_cell.angle_alpha   90.00
_cell.angle_beta   90.00
_cell.angle_gamma   90.00
#
_symmetry.space_group_name_H-M   'P 1'
#
loop_
_entity.id
_entity.type
_entity.pdbx_description
1 polymer ?
#
loop_
_entity_poly.entity_id
_entity_poly.type
_entity_poly.pdbx_seq_one_letter_code
_entity_poly.pdbx_strand_id
1 'polypeptide(L)'
;MRANVDAQKLERLIQILGKEAQGSGTIYFTRGASALLVGWRNSTVDVDIRLDPEPPGIFQVIAKLKKELNINIELASPQDFLPPIPGWR
;
A
#
# COMPACT_ATOMS: atom_id res chain seq x y z
N MET A 1 9.85 14.71 -7.19
CA MET A 1 8.52 14.17 -6.79
C MET A 1 8.15 13.05 -7.74
N ARG A 2 7.51 11.99 -7.25
CA ARG A 2 6.95 10.92 -8.09
C ARG A 2 5.59 11.31 -8.64
N ALA A 3 5.07 10.57 -9.61
CA ALA A 3 3.77 10.85 -10.21
C ALA A 3 2.62 10.45 -9.28
N ASN A 4 1.49 11.16 -9.37
CA ASN A 4 0.26 10.76 -8.70
C ASN A 4 -0.19 9.36 -9.16
N VAL A 5 -0.91 8.71 -8.27
CA VAL A 5 -1.45 7.36 -8.44
C VAL A 5 -2.95 7.45 -8.65
N ASP A 6 -3.42 6.93 -9.78
CA ASP A 6 -4.82 6.73 -10.11
C ASP A 6 -5.24 5.27 -9.89
N ALA A 7 -6.51 4.96 -10.11
CA ALA A 7 -7.05 3.63 -9.91
C ALA A 7 -6.31 2.55 -10.74
N GLN A 8 -5.93 2.86 -11.97
CA GLN A 8 -5.24 1.91 -12.86
C GLN A 8 -3.84 1.59 -12.35
N LYS A 9 -3.08 2.60 -11.91
CA LYS A 9 -1.76 2.39 -11.30
C LYS A 9 -1.85 1.63 -9.98
N LEU A 10 -2.87 1.92 -9.17
CA LEU A 10 -3.07 1.21 -7.91
C LEU A 10 -3.44 -0.26 -8.14
N GLU A 11 -4.33 -0.55 -9.09
CA GLU A 11 -4.66 -1.93 -9.46
C GLU A 11 -3.43 -2.66 -9.99
N ARG A 12 -2.62 -2.01 -10.84
CA ARG A 12 -1.36 -2.59 -11.33
C ARG A 12 -0.39 -2.88 -10.19
N LEU A 13 -0.27 -1.99 -9.22
CA LEU A 13 0.54 -2.22 -8.02
C LEU A 13 0.03 -3.44 -7.23
N ILE A 14 -1.27 -3.54 -6.97
CA ILE A 14 -1.89 -4.66 -6.25
C ILE A 14 -1.59 -6.00 -6.94
N GLN A 15 -1.76 -6.06 -8.26
CA GLN A 15 -1.50 -7.26 -9.04
C GLN A 15 -0.03 -7.69 -8.97
N ILE A 16 0.92 -6.74 -9.06
CA ILE A 16 2.35 -7.09 -8.98
C ILE A 16 2.74 -7.48 -7.56
N LEU A 17 2.25 -6.78 -6.53
CA LEU A 17 2.49 -7.16 -5.12
C LEU A 17 1.98 -8.56 -4.83
N GLY A 18 0.76 -8.89 -5.25
CA GLY A 18 0.18 -10.23 -5.07
C GLY A 18 0.95 -11.33 -5.80
N LYS A 19 1.64 -11.00 -6.91
CA LYS A 19 2.47 -11.93 -7.67
C LYS A 19 3.89 -12.08 -7.10
N GLU A 20 4.48 -11.00 -6.62
CA GLU A 20 5.89 -10.97 -6.17
C GLU A 20 6.05 -11.23 -4.67
N ALA A 21 5.02 -11.01 -3.85
CA ALA A 21 5.06 -11.36 -2.43
C ALA A 21 5.24 -12.88 -2.27
N GLN A 22 6.18 -13.27 -1.41
CA GLN A 22 6.48 -14.67 -1.14
C GLN A 22 5.88 -15.09 0.20
N GLY A 23 5.29 -16.27 0.27
CA GLY A 23 4.76 -16.83 1.53
C GLY A 23 3.49 -16.16 2.03
N SER A 24 3.09 -16.50 3.25
CA SER A 24 1.90 -15.96 3.91
C SER A 24 2.17 -14.55 4.45
N GLY A 25 1.24 -13.63 4.23
CA GLY A 25 1.25 -12.30 4.79
C GLY A 25 0.04 -11.49 4.35
N THR A 26 -0.14 -10.30 4.92
CA THR A 26 -1.23 -9.40 4.57
C THR A 26 -0.68 -8.00 4.29
N ILE A 27 -1.11 -7.42 3.17
CA ILE A 27 -0.82 -6.04 2.80
C ILE A 27 -2.14 -5.27 2.87
N TYR A 28 -2.26 -4.37 3.84
CA TYR A 28 -3.40 -3.47 3.95
C TYR A 28 -3.08 -2.17 3.22
N PHE A 29 -3.95 -1.74 2.32
CA PHE A 29 -3.90 -0.40 1.74
C PHE A 29 -4.67 0.55 2.67
N THR A 30 -4.02 1.64 3.07
CA THR A 30 -4.57 2.55 4.07
C THR A 30 -4.71 3.96 3.50
N ARG A 31 -5.24 4.87 4.34
CA ARG A 31 -5.32 6.32 4.11
C ARG A 31 -5.72 6.66 2.67
N GLY A 32 -4.77 7.14 1.89
CA GLY A 32 -5.03 7.65 0.57
C GLY A 32 -5.35 6.59 -0.47
N ALA A 33 -4.74 5.42 -0.35
CA ALA A 33 -4.93 4.31 -1.25
C ALA A 33 -6.29 3.63 -1.03
N SER A 34 -6.73 3.49 0.23
CA SER A 34 -8.07 2.96 0.52
C SER A 34 -9.17 3.88 -0.02
N ALA A 35 -9.02 5.20 0.10
CA ALA A 35 -9.98 6.16 -0.46
C ALA A 35 -10.06 6.09 -2.01
N LEU A 36 -8.95 5.76 -2.68
CA LEU A 36 -8.91 5.53 -4.12
C LEU A 36 -9.64 4.22 -4.50
N LEU A 37 -9.40 3.13 -3.75
CA LEU A 37 -10.01 1.82 -4.00
C LEU A 37 -11.53 1.84 -3.88
N VAL A 38 -12.06 2.59 -2.92
CA VAL A 38 -13.52 2.71 -2.72
C VAL A 38 -14.16 3.78 -3.60
N GLY A 39 -13.39 4.42 -4.49
CA GLY A 39 -13.90 5.41 -5.45
C GLY A 39 -14.26 6.78 -4.84
N TRP A 40 -13.79 7.11 -3.64
CA TRP A 40 -14.04 8.42 -3.02
C TRP A 40 -13.25 9.56 -3.68
N ARG A 41 -12.16 9.24 -4.38
CA ARG A 41 -11.38 10.20 -5.15
C ARG A 41 -10.68 9.52 -6.32
N ASN A 42 -10.22 10.34 -7.27
CA ASN A 42 -9.64 9.84 -8.52
C ASN A 42 -8.11 9.71 -8.50
N SER A 43 -7.42 10.29 -7.52
CA SER A 43 -5.96 10.11 -7.36
C SER A 43 -5.46 10.29 -5.91
N THR A 44 -4.25 9.79 -5.66
CA THR A 44 -3.45 10.00 -4.43
C THR A 44 -2.01 10.37 -4.77
N VAL A 45 -1.34 11.11 -3.88
CA VAL A 45 0.10 11.40 -4.01
C VAL A 45 0.91 10.16 -3.64
N ASP A 46 0.52 9.50 -2.55
CA ASP A 46 1.22 8.36 -1.97
C ASP A 46 0.29 7.16 -1.82
N VAL A 47 0.87 5.96 -1.87
CA VAL A 47 0.20 4.70 -1.52
C VAL A 47 0.68 4.27 -0.14
N ASP A 48 -0.15 4.55 0.87
CA ASP A 48 0.10 4.10 2.24
C ASP A 48 -0.27 2.63 2.39
N ILE A 49 0.62 1.83 2.98
CA ILE A 49 0.38 0.41 3.28
C ILE A 49 0.79 0.04 4.70
N ARG A 50 0.19 -1.04 5.20
CA ARG A 50 0.62 -1.78 6.40
C ARG A 50 0.84 -3.24 6.06
N LEU A 51 1.85 -3.84 6.69
CA LEU A 51 2.23 -5.24 6.51
C LEU A 51 1.99 -5.97 7.84
N ASP A 52 1.01 -6.88 7.90
CA ASP A 52 0.66 -7.55 9.17
C ASP A 52 -0.16 -8.86 8.98
N PRO A 53 0.47 -10.05 9.01
CA PRO A 53 1.91 -10.26 9.10
C PRO A 53 2.62 -9.86 7.79
N GLU A 54 3.89 -9.47 7.91
CA GLU A 54 4.72 -9.09 6.77
C GLU A 54 5.04 -10.29 5.85
N PRO A 55 4.72 -10.23 4.54
CA PRO A 55 5.15 -11.25 3.60
C PRO A 55 6.69 -11.23 3.43
N PRO A 56 7.37 -12.39 3.46
CA PRO A 56 8.79 -12.49 3.11
C PRO A 56 9.17 -11.77 1.80
N GLY A 57 10.27 -10.99 1.85
CA GLY A 57 10.84 -10.32 0.68
C GLY A 57 10.08 -9.08 0.19
N ILE A 58 9.03 -8.66 0.89
CA ILE A 58 8.16 -7.58 0.43
C ILE A 58 8.86 -6.22 0.33
N PHE A 59 9.84 -5.92 1.18
CA PHE A 59 10.57 -4.65 1.12
C PHE A 59 11.38 -4.49 -0.16
N GLN A 60 11.98 -5.57 -0.66
CA GLN A 60 12.71 -5.59 -1.92
C GLN A 60 11.76 -5.33 -3.10
N VAL A 61 10.58 -5.96 -3.06
CA VAL A 61 9.50 -5.74 -4.04
C VAL A 61 9.04 -4.28 -4.00
N ILE A 62 8.74 -3.72 -2.83
CA ILE A 62 8.33 -2.31 -2.69
C ILE A 62 9.40 -1.37 -3.25
N ALA A 63 10.68 -1.58 -2.92
CA ALA A 63 11.77 -0.75 -3.39
C ALA A 63 11.91 -0.75 -4.93
N LYS A 64 11.69 -1.92 -5.55
CA LYS A 64 11.64 -2.09 -7.00
C LYS A 64 10.42 -1.38 -7.60
N LEU A 65 9.22 -1.60 -7.07
CA LEU A 65 7.96 -1.05 -7.61
C LEU A 65 7.85 0.47 -7.48
N LYS A 66 8.41 1.07 -6.42
CA LYS A 66 8.53 2.54 -6.30
C LYS A 66 9.28 3.17 -7.48
N LYS A 67 10.18 2.43 -8.12
CA LYS A 67 10.93 2.87 -9.31
C LYS A 67 10.18 2.51 -10.59
N GLU A 68 9.79 1.26 -10.76
CA GLU A 68 9.18 0.76 -12.00
C GLU A 68 7.84 1.42 -12.32
N LEU A 69 7.01 1.69 -11.30
CA LEU A 69 5.71 2.32 -11.49
C LEU A 69 5.75 3.85 -11.34
N ASN A 70 6.91 4.41 -10.96
CA ASN A 70 7.07 5.83 -10.64
C ASN A 70 6.03 6.36 -9.63
N ILE A 71 5.81 5.60 -8.54
CA ILE A 71 4.86 5.92 -7.46
C ILE A 71 5.55 5.97 -6.10
N ASN A 72 5.03 6.77 -5.17
CA ASN A 72 5.50 6.72 -3.79
C ASN A 72 4.68 5.70 -2.99
N ILE A 73 5.36 4.90 -2.17
CA ILE A 73 4.77 3.92 -1.27
C ILE A 73 5.33 4.21 0.12
N GLU A 74 4.45 4.32 1.11
CA GLU A 74 4.80 4.64 2.49
C GLU A 74 4.27 3.57 3.44
N LEU A 75 5.04 3.26 4.48
CA LEU A 75 4.60 2.39 5.56
C LEU A 75 3.89 3.29 6.58
N ALA A 76 2.58 3.36 6.46
CA ALA A 76 1.75 4.21 7.29
C ALA A 76 0.36 3.60 7.44
N SER A 77 -0.17 3.68 8.65
CA SER A 77 -1.46 3.13 9.00
C SER A 77 -2.17 4.02 10.03
N PRO A 78 -3.50 3.94 10.14
CA PRO A 78 -4.22 4.69 11.17
C PRO A 78 -3.73 4.42 12.59
N GLN A 79 -3.16 3.24 12.87
CA GLN A 79 -2.63 2.88 14.19
C GLN A 79 -1.42 3.73 14.59
N ASP A 80 -0.71 4.32 13.64
CA ASP A 80 0.46 5.16 13.92
C ASP A 80 0.04 6.56 14.42
N PHE A 81 -1.25 6.89 14.32
CA PHE A 81 -1.78 8.23 14.62
C PHE A 81 -2.96 8.23 15.60
N LEU A 82 -3.64 7.10 15.74
CA LEU A 82 -4.85 6.97 16.57
C LEU A 82 -4.61 6.01 17.74
N PRO A 83 -5.25 6.24 18.90
CA PRO A 83 -5.18 5.31 20.01
C PRO A 83 -5.79 3.95 19.61
N PRO A 84 -5.24 2.83 20.07
CA PRO A 84 -5.81 1.51 19.82
C PRO A 84 -7.16 1.39 20.53
N ILE A 85 -8.13 0.76 19.86
CA ILE A 85 -9.41 0.40 20.47
C ILE A 85 -9.34 -1.01 21.09
N PRO A 86 -10.14 -1.32 22.12
CA PRO A 86 -10.15 -2.64 22.72
C PRO A 86 -10.39 -3.75 21.69
N GLY A 87 -9.55 -4.79 21.71
CA GLY A 87 -9.65 -5.94 20.80
C GLY A 87 -9.05 -5.73 19.40
N TRP A 88 -8.46 -4.56 19.12
CA TRP A 88 -7.77 -4.31 17.87
C TRP A 88 -6.39 -4.98 17.82
N ARG A 89 -6.07 -5.61 16.69
CA ARG A 89 -4.78 -6.25 16.40
C ARG A 89 -4.33 -5.85 15.00
#